data_AF-A0A4Y7L523-F1
#
_entry.id   AF-A0A4Y7L523-F1
#
_cell.length_a   1.000
_cell.length_b   1.000
_cell.length_c   1.000
_cell.angle_alpha   90.00
_cell.angle_beta   90.00
_cell.angle_gamma   90.00
#
_symmetry.space_group_name_H-M   'P 1'
#
loop_
_entity.id
_entity.type
_entity.pdbx_description
1 polymer ?
#
loop_
_entity_poly.entity_id
_entity_poly.type
_entity_poly.pdbx_seq_one_letter_code
_entity_poly.pdbx_strand_id
1 'polypeptide(L)'
;MATRRITSLLSRSLRSSIGLRHCTPFRRITYTYLVLGNNSRWERSISRFSTSAATEEPITPNVEIKHTKLLINGQFVDSASGKTFPTLDPRTGEVIANVSEASVEDLDRAVAAARKAFDEGPWPKMTAYERSKILYRFADLIEKCNDEIATLETWDNGKPFEQAAQIEVPMVARLFRYYAGWADKIHGLTVPADGAYHVQTLHEPIGVCGQIIPWNFPLLMYAWKIGPALATGNAVVMKPAELTPLSALYVSNLLHEAGLPPGVVNIITGFGATVGAGLASHMDVDKVMLFLSIFLFFLLDV
;
A
#
# COMPACT_ATOMS: atom_id res chain seq x y z
N MET A 1 6.40 48.50 -7.64
CA MET A 1 5.06 48.85 -8.17
C MET A 1 4.15 47.67 -7.97
N ALA A 2 3.24 47.77 -6.99
CA ALA A 2 2.27 46.73 -6.69
C ALA A 2 1.09 46.80 -7.67
N THR A 3 0.65 45.64 -8.17
CA THR A 3 -0.65 45.56 -8.87
C THR A 3 -1.43 44.38 -8.32
N ARG A 4 -2.49 44.72 -7.58
CA ARG A 4 -3.43 43.83 -6.93
C ARG A 4 -4.33 43.13 -7.95
N ARG A 5 -4.67 41.88 -7.65
CA ARG A 5 -5.86 41.16 -8.14
C ARG A 5 -7.13 41.93 -7.79
N ILE A 6 -8.18 41.78 -8.59
CA ILE A 6 -9.50 41.23 -8.22
C ILE A 6 -10.42 41.33 -9.44
N THR A 7 -10.91 40.17 -9.90
CA THR A 7 -11.96 40.01 -10.90
C THR A 7 -13.06 39.19 -10.25
N SER A 8 -14.23 39.77 -10.02
CA SER A 8 -15.53 39.07 -10.03
C SER A 8 -16.65 40.06 -9.69
N LEU A 9 -17.65 40.12 -10.56
CA LEU A 9 -19.09 40.17 -10.26
C LEU A 9 -19.79 40.80 -11.46
N LEU A 10 -20.50 40.00 -12.25
CA LEU A 10 -21.76 40.43 -12.84
C LEU A 10 -22.66 39.20 -12.98
N SER A 11 -23.77 39.26 -12.27
CA SER A 11 -24.93 38.38 -12.37
C SER A 11 -25.63 38.57 -13.70
N ARG A 12 -26.32 37.53 -14.18
CA ARG A 12 -27.67 37.63 -14.76
C ARG A 12 -28.26 36.25 -14.98
N SER A 13 -29.40 36.03 -14.33
CA SER A 13 -30.36 34.98 -14.66
C SER A 13 -31.03 35.31 -15.99
N LEU A 14 -31.46 34.27 -16.72
CA LEU A 14 -32.66 34.28 -17.56
C LEU A 14 -33.10 32.83 -17.82
N ARG A 15 -34.36 32.55 -17.53
CA ARG A 15 -35.07 31.28 -17.78
C ARG A 15 -35.68 31.26 -19.17
N SER A 16 -35.95 30.01 -19.61
CA SER A 16 -36.99 29.53 -20.54
C SER A 16 -36.40 28.95 -21.83
N SER A 17 -36.91 27.88 -22.46
CA SER A 17 -37.81 26.79 -22.08
C SER A 17 -37.91 25.83 -23.28
N ILE A 18 -38.35 24.59 -23.02
CA ILE A 18 -39.01 23.62 -23.94
C ILE A 18 -38.12 22.65 -24.73
N GLY A 19 -38.32 21.37 -24.42
CA GLY A 19 -38.75 20.39 -25.44
C GLY A 19 -38.09 19.03 -25.33
N LEU A 20 -38.72 18.06 -24.63
CA LEU A 20 -38.56 16.64 -24.94
C LEU A 20 -39.81 15.85 -24.47
N ARG A 21 -40.18 14.87 -25.30
CA ARG A 21 -41.50 14.25 -25.41
C ARG A 21 -41.66 12.98 -24.56
N HIS A 22 -42.91 12.75 -24.16
CA HIS A 22 -43.65 11.51 -23.95
C HIS A 22 -43.02 10.28 -23.25
N CYS A 23 -43.65 9.90 -22.12
CA CYS A 23 -44.14 8.54 -21.84
C CYS A 23 -45.40 8.60 -20.95
N THR A 24 -46.32 7.67 -21.17
CA THR A 24 -47.74 7.59 -20.77
C THR A 24 -48.00 7.04 -19.33
N PRO A 25 -49.25 7.06 -18.81
CA PRO A 25 -49.53 7.47 -17.43
C PRO A 25 -49.75 6.34 -16.40
N PHE A 26 -49.50 6.74 -15.15
CA PHE A 26 -49.70 6.03 -13.89
C PHE A 26 -51.19 6.06 -13.46
N ARG A 27 -51.78 4.90 -13.12
CA ARG A 27 -53.14 4.80 -12.55
C ARG A 27 -53.10 4.87 -11.01
N ARG A 28 -53.98 5.71 -10.48
CA ARG A 28 -54.19 6.05 -9.07
C ARG A 28 -55.26 5.12 -8.48
N ILE A 29 -55.03 4.47 -7.34
CA ILE A 29 -56.10 3.88 -6.51
C ILE A 29 -55.84 4.27 -5.05
N THR A 30 -56.74 5.09 -4.54
CA THR A 30 -56.95 5.48 -3.14
C THR A 30 -57.63 4.34 -2.39
N TYR A 31 -57.17 4.02 -1.17
CA TYR A 31 -57.89 3.15 -0.24
C TYR A 31 -58.36 3.94 0.98
N THR A 32 -59.66 3.82 1.22
CA THR A 32 -60.46 4.44 2.28
C THR A 32 -60.25 3.70 3.61
N TYR A 33 -60.12 4.44 4.71
CA TYR A 33 -60.09 3.91 6.06
C TYR A 33 -61.51 3.49 6.51
N LEU A 34 -61.64 2.28 7.04
CA LEU A 34 -62.79 1.84 7.84
C LEU A 34 -62.26 1.08 9.07
N VAL A 35 -62.48 1.70 10.22
CA VAL A 35 -62.16 1.16 11.55
C VAL A 35 -63.35 0.37 12.05
N LEU A 36 -63.17 -0.92 12.33
CA LEU A 36 -64.03 -1.69 13.21
C LEU A 36 -63.13 -2.56 14.10
N GLY A 37 -63.13 -2.27 15.40
CA GLY A 37 -62.46 -3.08 16.40
C GLY A 37 -63.30 -4.28 16.80
N ASN A 38 -62.66 -5.41 17.07
CA ASN A 38 -63.08 -6.29 18.15
C ASN A 38 -61.95 -7.21 18.63
N ASN A 39 -61.95 -7.45 19.94
CA ASN A 39 -60.99 -8.22 20.72
C ASN A 39 -60.95 -9.70 20.34
N SER A 40 -59.75 -10.27 20.15
CA SER A 40 -59.45 -11.66 20.56
C SER A 40 -57.94 -11.93 20.67
N ARG A 41 -57.52 -12.21 21.91
CA ARG A 41 -56.45 -13.13 22.35
C ARG A 41 -55.19 -13.25 21.48
N TRP A 42 -54.17 -12.46 21.82
CA TRP A 42 -52.79 -12.65 21.35
C TRP A 42 -52.11 -13.79 22.12
N GLU A 43 -52.07 -14.99 21.55
CA GLU A 43 -51.05 -15.98 21.92
C GLU A 43 -49.73 -15.58 21.25
N ARG A 44 -48.80 -15.08 22.04
CA ARG A 44 -47.41 -14.86 21.59
C ARG A 44 -46.74 -16.22 21.41
N SER A 45 -46.85 -16.78 20.22
CA SER A 45 -45.87 -17.76 19.75
C SER A 45 -44.53 -17.04 19.60
N ILE A 46 -43.67 -17.20 20.60
CA ILE A 46 -42.26 -16.83 20.47
C ILE A 46 -41.65 -17.89 19.55
N SER A 47 -41.68 -17.61 18.25
CA SER A 47 -40.73 -18.23 17.33
C SER A 47 -39.35 -17.88 17.85
N ARG A 48 -38.68 -18.84 18.46
CA ARG A 48 -37.24 -18.77 18.67
C ARG A 48 -36.63 -18.79 17.27
N PHE A 49 -36.37 -17.62 16.70
CA PHE A 49 -35.39 -17.51 15.63
C PHE A 49 -34.06 -17.94 16.24
N SER A 50 -33.75 -19.22 16.09
CA SER A 50 -32.41 -19.73 16.31
C SER A 50 -31.56 -19.13 15.20
N THR A 51 -30.81 -18.09 15.51
CA THR A 51 -29.63 -17.68 14.74
C THR A 51 -28.58 -18.76 14.92
N SER A 52 -28.82 -19.93 14.33
CA SER A 52 -27.71 -20.77 13.87
C SER A 52 -27.08 -19.95 12.74
N ALA A 53 -26.07 -19.15 13.09
CA ALA A 53 -25.13 -18.71 12.08
C ALA A 53 -24.61 -20.01 11.46
N ALA A 54 -25.00 -20.29 10.22
CA ALA A 54 -24.32 -21.31 9.46
C ALA A 54 -22.84 -20.91 9.50
N THR A 55 -22.01 -21.70 10.18
CA THR A 55 -20.56 -21.65 10.01
C THR A 55 -20.31 -22.03 8.57
N GLU A 56 -20.40 -21.05 7.66
CA GLU A 56 -19.89 -21.19 6.32
C GLU A 56 -18.40 -21.47 6.46
N GLU A 57 -17.95 -22.59 5.91
CA GLU A 57 -16.53 -22.91 5.92
C GLU A 57 -15.78 -21.79 5.18
N PRO A 58 -14.76 -21.19 5.81
CA PRO A 58 -14.04 -20.09 5.21
C PRO A 58 -13.37 -20.57 3.91
N ILE A 59 -13.60 -19.82 2.84
CA ILE A 59 -13.09 -20.14 1.51
C ILE A 59 -11.56 -20.15 1.57
N THR A 60 -10.97 -21.32 1.32
CA THR A 60 -9.54 -21.46 1.11
C THR A 60 -9.22 -21.00 -0.32
N PRO A 61 -8.39 -19.96 -0.48
CA PRO A 61 -8.05 -19.49 -1.81
C PRO A 61 -7.19 -20.53 -2.53
N ASN A 62 -7.43 -20.72 -3.83
CA ASN A 62 -6.60 -21.56 -4.69
C ASN A 62 -5.36 -20.78 -5.18
N VAL A 63 -4.57 -20.25 -4.25
CA VAL A 63 -3.34 -19.50 -4.55
C VAL A 63 -2.16 -20.17 -3.86
N GLU A 64 -1.15 -20.51 -4.64
CA GLU A 64 0.10 -21.07 -4.13
C GLU A 64 0.99 -19.95 -3.57
N ILE A 65 1.50 -20.16 -2.36
CA ILE A 65 2.40 -19.21 -1.70
C ILE A 65 3.81 -19.41 -2.24
N LYS A 66 4.16 -18.58 -3.23
CA LYS A 66 5.44 -18.68 -3.97
C LYS A 66 6.65 -18.20 -3.16
N HIS A 67 6.47 -17.25 -2.24
CA HIS A 67 7.57 -16.55 -1.58
C HIS A 67 7.39 -16.47 -0.07
N THR A 68 8.27 -17.17 0.67
CA THR A 68 8.30 -17.19 2.15
C THR A 68 9.69 -16.89 2.72
N LYS A 69 10.65 -16.62 1.84
CA LYS A 69 12.06 -16.36 2.17
C LYS A 69 12.35 -14.86 2.23
N LEU A 70 13.48 -14.48 2.81
CA LEU A 70 13.96 -13.10 2.81
C LEU A 70 14.36 -12.70 1.39
N LEU A 71 14.07 -11.47 0.97
CA LEU A 71 14.55 -10.94 -0.30
C LEU A 71 15.79 -10.08 -0.04
N ILE A 72 16.97 -10.61 -0.36
CA ILE A 72 18.25 -9.91 -0.18
C ILE A 72 19.02 -9.95 -1.49
N ASN A 73 19.47 -8.79 -1.96
CA ASN A 73 20.23 -8.65 -3.19
C ASN A 73 19.55 -9.30 -4.42
N GLY A 74 18.21 -9.15 -4.52
CA GLY A 74 17.42 -9.72 -5.61
C GLY A 74 17.27 -11.23 -5.61
N GLN A 75 17.61 -11.90 -4.50
CA GLN A 75 17.48 -13.34 -4.33
C GLN A 75 16.64 -13.68 -3.10
N PHE A 76 15.85 -14.73 -3.20
CA PHE A 76 15.09 -15.28 -2.07
C PHE A 76 15.98 -16.24 -1.27
N VAL A 77 16.36 -15.83 -0.06
CA VAL A 77 17.31 -16.54 0.81
C VAL A 77 16.68 -16.91 2.15
N ASP A 78 17.07 -18.06 2.69
CA ASP A 78 16.67 -18.47 4.03
C ASP A 78 17.35 -17.60 5.10
N SER A 79 16.72 -17.50 6.26
CA SER A 79 17.32 -16.84 7.44
C SER A 79 18.66 -17.46 7.79
N ALA A 80 19.66 -16.64 8.16
CA ALA A 80 20.94 -17.12 8.66
C ALA A 80 20.78 -18.01 9.91
N SER A 81 19.76 -17.74 10.73
CA SER A 81 19.45 -18.56 11.91
C SER A 81 18.67 -19.85 11.59
N GLY A 82 18.18 -20.00 10.35
CA GLY A 82 17.28 -21.09 9.95
C GLY A 82 15.88 -21.03 10.57
N LYS A 83 15.58 -20.01 11.39
CA LYS A 83 14.28 -19.86 12.04
C LYS A 83 13.22 -19.38 11.07
N THR A 84 12.00 -19.80 11.33
CA THR A 84 10.78 -19.37 10.65
C THR A 84 9.70 -19.09 11.67
N PHE A 85 8.77 -18.19 11.35
CA PHE A 85 7.56 -17.95 12.14
C PHE A 85 6.30 -18.18 11.28
N PRO A 86 5.19 -18.62 11.88
CA PRO A 86 3.95 -18.82 11.15
C PRO A 86 3.25 -17.48 10.89
N THR A 87 2.76 -17.29 9.67
CA THR A 87 1.67 -16.34 9.41
C THR A 87 0.33 -17.08 9.48
N LEU A 88 -0.69 -16.42 10.04
CA LEU A 88 -1.96 -17.01 10.41
C LEU A 88 -3.10 -16.36 9.63
N ASP A 89 -4.09 -17.15 9.24
CA ASP A 89 -5.32 -16.65 8.66
C ASP A 89 -6.19 -16.06 9.79
N PRO A 90 -6.50 -14.75 9.79
CA PRO A 90 -7.30 -14.15 10.84
C PRO A 90 -8.75 -14.65 10.88
N ARG A 91 -9.22 -15.34 9.83
CA ARG A 91 -10.58 -15.92 9.75
C ARG A 91 -10.68 -17.24 10.51
N THR A 92 -9.63 -18.06 10.50
CA THR A 92 -9.62 -19.42 11.08
C THR A 92 -8.64 -19.59 12.23
N GLY A 93 -7.60 -18.76 12.30
CA GLY A 93 -6.43 -18.94 13.16
C GLY A 93 -5.48 -20.04 12.67
N GLU A 94 -5.71 -20.61 11.49
CA GLU A 94 -4.85 -21.65 10.90
C GLU A 94 -3.59 -21.04 10.28
N VAL A 95 -2.53 -21.85 10.22
CA VAL A 95 -1.26 -21.43 9.62
C VAL A 95 -1.40 -21.39 8.10
N ILE A 96 -1.16 -20.22 7.52
CA ILE A 96 -1.10 -20.03 6.06
C ILE A 96 0.24 -20.54 5.52
N ALA A 97 1.35 -20.03 6.08
CA ALA A 97 2.71 -20.43 5.74
C ALA A 97 3.71 -20.12 6.85
N ASN A 98 4.86 -20.78 6.80
CA ASN A 98 6.02 -20.43 7.63
C ASN A 98 6.96 -19.52 6.84
N VAL A 99 7.21 -18.33 7.36
CA VAL A 99 8.04 -17.28 6.74
C VAL A 99 9.37 -17.18 7.48
N SER A 100 10.46 -16.91 6.76
CA SER A 100 11.79 -16.78 7.36
C SER A 100 11.84 -15.68 8.41
N GLU A 101 12.41 -15.99 9.59
CA GLU A 101 12.63 -15.02 10.66
C GLU A 101 14.04 -14.43 10.52
N ALA A 102 14.17 -13.21 10.04
CA ALA A 102 15.45 -12.53 9.91
C ALA A 102 16.11 -12.33 11.28
N SER A 103 17.38 -12.71 11.36
CA SER A 103 18.29 -12.42 12.44
C SER A 103 18.99 -11.07 12.23
N VAL A 104 19.83 -10.67 13.20
CA VAL A 104 20.67 -9.46 13.06
C VAL A 104 21.63 -9.59 11.88
N GLU A 105 22.20 -10.79 11.66
CA GLU A 105 23.07 -11.04 10.52
C GLU A 105 22.34 -10.85 9.17
N ASP A 106 21.08 -11.28 9.09
CA ASP A 106 20.25 -11.07 7.89
C ASP A 106 20.00 -9.59 7.62
N LEU A 107 19.75 -8.80 8.66
CA LEU A 107 19.61 -7.35 8.57
C LEU A 107 20.91 -6.72 8.06
N ASP A 108 22.06 -7.08 8.63
CA ASP A 108 23.36 -6.53 8.23
C ASP A 108 23.67 -6.88 6.76
N ARG A 109 23.35 -8.11 6.32
CA ARG A 109 23.47 -8.52 4.91
C ARG A 109 22.56 -7.71 3.99
N ALA A 110 21.32 -7.44 4.41
CA ALA A 110 20.38 -6.62 3.64
C ALA A 110 20.84 -5.16 3.54
N VAL A 111 21.33 -4.57 4.63
CA VAL A 111 21.86 -3.20 4.63
C VAL A 111 23.14 -3.11 3.81
N ALA A 112 24.06 -4.07 3.92
CA ALA A 112 25.26 -4.12 3.10
C ALA A 112 24.93 -4.26 1.59
N ALA A 113 23.92 -5.06 1.25
CA ALA A 113 23.44 -5.18 -0.14
C ALA A 113 22.85 -3.86 -0.65
N ALA A 114 22.03 -3.18 0.17
CA ALA A 114 21.48 -1.87 -0.15
C ALA A 114 22.57 -0.80 -0.32
N ARG A 115 23.55 -0.79 0.58
CA ARG A 115 24.70 0.12 0.54
C ARG A 115 25.52 -0.09 -0.73
N LYS A 116 25.84 -1.33 -1.05
CA LYS A 116 26.55 -1.66 -2.29
C LYS A 116 25.76 -1.25 -3.54
N ALA A 117 24.46 -1.49 -3.56
CA ALA A 117 23.60 -1.09 -4.67
C ALA A 117 23.51 0.45 -4.83
N PHE A 118 23.60 1.19 -3.72
CA PHE A 118 23.57 2.65 -3.70
C PHE A 118 24.94 3.30 -3.98
N ASP A 119 26.04 2.75 -3.49
CA ASP A 119 27.37 3.40 -3.64
C ASP A 119 28.03 2.99 -4.97
N GLU A 120 28.00 1.69 -5.28
CA GLU A 120 28.72 1.13 -6.44
C GLU A 120 27.78 0.84 -7.61
N GLY A 121 26.52 0.52 -7.29
CA GLY A 121 25.53 -0.01 -8.22
C GLY A 121 25.08 0.96 -9.32
N PRO A 122 24.34 0.43 -10.31
CA PRO A 122 23.85 1.22 -11.44
C PRO A 122 22.67 2.13 -11.06
N TRP A 123 21.92 1.82 -9.99
CA TRP A 123 20.69 2.51 -9.62
C TRP A 123 20.81 4.03 -9.41
N PRO A 124 21.75 4.56 -8.61
CA PRO A 124 21.97 6.00 -8.49
C PRO A 124 22.46 6.65 -9.80
N LYS A 125 23.17 5.88 -10.63
CA LYS A 125 23.79 6.33 -11.90
C LYS A 125 22.82 6.32 -13.08
N MET A 126 21.74 5.54 -12.99
CA MET A 126 20.66 5.54 -13.97
C MET A 126 20.05 6.93 -14.07
N THR A 127 19.65 7.31 -15.28
CA THR A 127 18.90 8.53 -15.49
C THR A 127 17.56 8.46 -14.76
N ALA A 128 17.04 9.61 -14.36
CA ALA A 128 15.72 9.69 -13.74
C ALA A 128 14.61 9.08 -14.62
N TYR A 129 14.76 9.18 -15.94
CA TYR A 129 13.85 8.58 -16.90
C TYR A 129 13.90 7.04 -16.89
N GLU A 130 15.09 6.42 -16.80
CA GLU A 130 15.20 4.97 -16.69
C GLU A 130 14.55 4.42 -15.42
N ARG A 131 14.75 5.10 -14.28
CA ARG A 131 14.06 4.77 -13.03
C ARG A 131 12.54 4.88 -13.18
N SER A 132 12.06 5.95 -13.84
CA SER A 132 10.64 6.14 -14.15
C SER A 132 10.07 4.97 -14.96
N LYS A 133 10.77 4.49 -16.00
CA LYS A 133 10.32 3.36 -16.82
C LYS A 133 10.16 2.08 -16.00
N ILE A 134 11.08 1.80 -15.08
CA ILE A 134 11.00 0.62 -14.20
C ILE A 134 9.75 0.71 -13.32
N LEU A 135 9.47 1.89 -12.74
CA LEU A 135 8.29 2.11 -11.89
C LEU A 135 6.97 2.01 -12.68
N TYR A 136 6.93 2.50 -13.92
CA TYR A 136 5.76 2.31 -14.79
C TYR A 136 5.53 0.84 -15.11
N ARG A 137 6.59 0.11 -15.51
CA ARG A 137 6.49 -1.32 -15.80
C ARG A 137 6.06 -2.12 -14.57
N PHE A 138 6.54 -1.74 -13.39
CA PHE A 138 6.10 -2.36 -12.14
C PHE A 138 4.61 -2.14 -11.86
N ALA A 139 4.09 -0.93 -12.09
CA ALA A 139 2.66 -0.67 -11.96
C ALA A 139 1.82 -1.53 -12.92
N ASP A 140 2.29 -1.75 -14.14
CA ASP A 140 1.61 -2.62 -15.10
C ASP A 140 1.62 -4.10 -14.66
N LEU A 141 2.71 -4.56 -14.02
CA LEU A 141 2.77 -5.91 -13.43
C LEU A 141 1.82 -6.08 -12.24
N ILE A 142 1.69 -5.05 -11.38
CA ILE A 142 0.73 -5.08 -10.27
C ILE A 142 -0.70 -5.26 -10.80
N GLU A 143 -1.09 -4.51 -11.83
CA GLU A 143 -2.43 -4.66 -12.41
C GLU A 143 -2.64 -6.00 -13.09
N LYS A 144 -1.61 -6.53 -13.76
CA LYS A 144 -1.67 -7.86 -14.38
C LYS A 144 -1.87 -8.97 -13.34
N CYS A 145 -1.26 -8.82 -12.17
CA CYS A 145 -1.32 -9.78 -11.07
C CYS A 145 -2.37 -9.41 -10.00
N ASN A 146 -3.36 -8.57 -10.34
CA ASN A 146 -4.32 -8.03 -9.38
C ASN A 146 -4.99 -9.10 -8.52
N ASP A 147 -5.52 -10.16 -9.14
CA ASP A 147 -6.26 -11.20 -8.44
C ASP A 147 -5.37 -12.01 -7.49
N GLU A 148 -4.12 -12.32 -7.90
CA GLU A 148 -3.15 -13.02 -7.03
C GLU A 148 -2.79 -12.16 -5.82
N ILE A 149 -2.51 -10.87 -6.03
CA ILE A 149 -2.15 -9.92 -4.97
C ILE A 149 -3.33 -9.69 -4.02
N ALA A 150 -4.53 -9.46 -4.55
CA ALA A 150 -5.72 -9.24 -3.75
C ALA A 150 -6.09 -10.48 -2.93
N THR A 151 -5.91 -11.67 -3.49
CA THR A 151 -6.15 -12.92 -2.76
C THR A 151 -5.16 -13.06 -1.60
N LEU A 152 -3.88 -12.77 -1.81
CA LEU A 152 -2.87 -12.80 -0.74
C LEU A 152 -3.16 -11.78 0.35
N GLU A 153 -3.53 -10.54 -0.01
CA GLU A 153 -3.94 -9.51 0.96
C GLU A 153 -5.16 -9.95 1.77
N THR A 154 -6.18 -10.51 1.13
CA THR A 154 -7.36 -11.03 1.83
C THR A 154 -7.03 -12.19 2.76
N TRP A 155 -6.14 -13.09 2.33
CA TRP A 155 -5.81 -14.28 3.11
C TRP A 155 -4.96 -13.95 4.34
N ASP A 156 -3.94 -13.10 4.17
CA ASP A 156 -2.97 -12.76 5.23
C ASP A 156 -3.55 -11.69 6.20
N ASN A 157 -4.35 -10.74 5.69
CA ASN A 157 -4.88 -9.62 6.49
C ASN A 157 -6.36 -9.80 6.91
N GLY A 158 -7.12 -10.63 6.21
CA GLY A 158 -8.55 -10.84 6.49
C GLY A 158 -9.49 -9.78 5.91
N LYS A 159 -9.00 -8.93 5.00
CA LYS A 159 -9.83 -7.91 4.33
C LYS A 159 -10.76 -8.52 3.28
N PRO A 160 -11.95 -7.94 3.04
CA PRO A 160 -12.81 -8.39 1.95
C PRO A 160 -12.09 -8.36 0.59
N PHE A 161 -12.19 -9.46 -0.17
CA PHE A 161 -11.53 -9.58 -1.48
C PHE A 161 -11.91 -8.47 -2.44
N GLU A 162 -13.19 -8.09 -2.49
CA GLU A 162 -13.66 -7.00 -3.34
C GLU A 162 -12.97 -5.67 -3.00
N GLN A 163 -12.76 -5.39 -1.70
CA GLN A 163 -12.02 -4.20 -1.27
C GLN A 163 -10.56 -4.26 -1.73
N ALA A 164 -9.89 -5.40 -1.55
CA ALA A 164 -8.50 -5.57 -1.97
C ALA A 164 -8.34 -5.42 -3.49
N ALA A 165 -9.17 -6.14 -4.27
CA ALA A 165 -9.06 -6.23 -5.73
C ALA A 165 -9.56 -4.99 -6.47
N GLN A 166 -10.61 -4.31 -5.99
CA GLN A 166 -11.23 -3.18 -6.70
C GLN A 166 -10.73 -1.82 -6.20
N ILE A 167 -10.17 -1.75 -4.99
CA ILE A 167 -9.77 -0.48 -4.37
C ILE A 167 -8.27 -0.46 -4.09
N GLU A 168 -7.75 -1.38 -3.27
CA GLU A 168 -6.39 -1.26 -2.73
C GLU A 168 -5.30 -1.52 -3.78
N VAL A 169 -5.37 -2.63 -4.51
CA VAL A 169 -4.36 -2.97 -5.52
C VAL A 169 -4.35 -1.98 -6.70
N PRO A 170 -5.50 -1.55 -7.26
CA PRO A 170 -5.51 -0.48 -8.26
C PRO A 170 -4.96 0.85 -7.72
N MET A 171 -5.19 1.17 -6.44
CA MET A 171 -4.61 2.36 -5.81
C MET A 171 -3.09 2.26 -5.69
N VAL A 172 -2.56 1.09 -5.37
CA VAL A 172 -1.11 0.81 -5.33
C VAL A 172 -0.49 1.03 -6.70
N ALA A 173 -1.06 0.45 -7.76
CA ALA A 173 -0.58 0.68 -9.13
C ALA A 173 -0.60 2.17 -9.50
N ARG A 174 -1.69 2.88 -9.16
CA ARG A 174 -1.82 4.33 -9.40
C ARG A 174 -0.74 5.14 -8.65
N LEU A 175 -0.41 4.78 -7.41
CA LEU A 175 0.64 5.44 -6.63
C LEU A 175 2.01 5.25 -7.28
N PHE A 176 2.34 4.05 -7.75
CA PHE A 176 3.59 3.81 -8.46
C PHE A 176 3.65 4.60 -9.77
N ARG A 177 2.55 4.72 -10.53
CA ARG A 177 2.50 5.60 -11.71
C ARG A 177 2.68 7.07 -11.36
N TYR A 178 2.12 7.52 -10.25
CA TYR A 178 2.30 8.89 -9.77
C TYR A 178 3.78 9.18 -9.46
N TYR A 179 4.45 8.31 -8.70
CA TYR A 179 5.86 8.49 -8.36
C TYR A 179 6.79 8.26 -9.55
N ALA A 180 6.44 7.36 -10.48
CA ALA A 180 7.14 7.22 -11.75
C ALA A 180 7.17 8.55 -12.52
N GLY A 181 6.03 9.26 -12.56
CA GLY A 181 5.93 10.58 -13.18
C GLY A 181 6.71 11.69 -12.46
N TRP A 182 7.10 11.49 -11.19
CA TRP A 182 7.91 12.44 -10.42
C TRP A 182 9.41 12.23 -10.55
N ALA A 183 9.87 11.03 -10.92
CA ALA A 183 11.29 10.67 -10.91
C ALA A 183 12.17 11.67 -11.68
N ASP A 184 11.70 12.17 -12.83
CA ASP A 184 12.39 13.13 -13.71
C ASP A 184 12.02 14.60 -13.47
N LYS A 185 11.25 14.89 -12.41
CA LYS A 185 10.74 16.24 -12.07
C LYS A 185 11.23 16.72 -10.69
N ILE A 186 12.26 16.07 -10.16
CA ILE A 186 12.91 16.50 -8.93
C ILE A 186 13.90 17.61 -9.29
N HIS A 187 13.47 18.86 -9.10
CA HIS A 187 14.26 20.04 -9.44
C HIS A 187 14.91 20.64 -8.19
N GLY A 188 16.15 21.08 -8.35
CA GLY A 188 16.80 22.02 -7.43
C GLY A 188 16.42 23.48 -7.74
N LEU A 189 17.11 24.42 -7.09
CA LEU A 189 16.87 25.86 -7.25
C LEU A 189 18.18 26.57 -7.56
N THR A 190 18.13 27.58 -8.42
CA THR A 190 19.21 28.56 -8.56
C THR A 190 18.84 29.78 -7.72
N VAL A 191 19.69 30.14 -6.76
CA VAL A 191 19.38 31.16 -5.74
C VAL A 191 20.15 32.44 -6.04
N PRO A 192 19.50 33.63 -6.02
CA PRO A 192 20.20 34.90 -6.13
C PRO A 192 20.98 35.14 -4.84
N ALA A 193 22.32 35.06 -4.92
CA ALA A 193 23.20 35.34 -3.80
C ALA A 193 23.63 36.81 -3.80
N ASP A 194 23.90 37.36 -2.63
CA ASP A 194 24.50 38.69 -2.50
C ASP A 194 25.96 38.63 -2.97
N GLY A 195 26.27 39.34 -4.05
CA GLY A 195 27.61 39.41 -4.64
C GLY A 195 27.81 38.54 -5.89
N ALA A 196 29.05 38.39 -6.33
CA ALA A 196 29.41 37.70 -7.58
C ALA A 196 29.55 36.18 -7.38
N TYR A 197 28.51 35.53 -6.86
CA TYR A 197 28.49 34.09 -6.62
C TYR A 197 27.39 33.39 -7.43
N HIS A 198 27.68 32.19 -7.94
CA HIS A 198 26.67 31.30 -8.50
C HIS A 198 26.28 30.27 -7.45
N VAL A 199 25.01 30.27 -7.03
CA VAL A 199 24.49 29.36 -6.01
C VAL A 199 23.37 28.52 -6.62
N GLN A 200 23.51 27.20 -6.50
CA GLN A 200 22.49 26.22 -6.88
C GLN A 200 22.33 25.17 -5.79
N THR A 201 21.11 24.66 -5.64
CA THR A 201 20.81 23.52 -4.77
C THR A 201 20.61 22.27 -5.63
N LEU A 202 21.13 21.15 -5.16
CA LEU A 202 20.93 19.83 -5.77
C LEU A 202 20.10 18.99 -4.80
N HIS A 203 19.14 18.23 -5.33
CA HIS A 203 18.34 17.28 -4.57
C HIS A 203 18.82 15.87 -4.89
N GLU A 204 19.77 15.39 -4.09
CA GLU A 204 20.37 14.07 -4.25
C GLU A 204 19.61 13.04 -3.38
N PRO A 205 19.61 11.75 -3.77
CA PRO A 205 19.10 10.70 -2.90
C PRO A 205 19.87 10.67 -1.58
N ILE A 206 19.16 10.32 -0.50
CA ILE A 206 19.70 10.27 0.85
C ILE A 206 20.65 9.08 1.01
N GLY A 207 20.29 7.93 0.43
CA GLY A 207 21.06 6.70 0.48
C GLY A 207 20.21 5.48 0.82
N VAL A 208 20.59 4.75 1.86
CA VAL A 208 19.88 3.56 2.34
C VAL A 208 18.77 3.96 3.29
N CYS A 209 17.53 3.66 2.90
CA CYS A 209 16.33 3.95 3.67
C CYS A 209 15.78 2.69 4.36
N GLY A 210 15.77 2.66 5.69
CA GLY A 210 15.10 1.66 6.50
C GLY A 210 13.60 1.96 6.61
N GLN A 211 12.74 1.01 6.23
CA GLN A 211 11.30 1.20 6.17
C GLN A 211 10.56 0.13 6.98
N ILE A 212 9.75 0.55 7.94
CA ILE A 212 8.96 -0.36 8.78
C ILE A 212 7.48 -0.08 8.52
N ILE A 213 6.72 -1.10 8.10
CA ILE A 213 5.29 -0.97 7.79
C ILE A 213 4.40 -1.79 8.74
N PRO A 214 3.19 -1.30 9.06
CA PRO A 214 2.19 -1.99 9.87
C PRO A 214 1.34 -2.98 9.05
N TRP A 215 0.45 -3.70 9.73
CA TRP A 215 -0.39 -4.77 9.17
C TRP A 215 -1.75 -4.30 8.62
N ASN A 216 -2.21 -3.09 8.95
CA ASN A 216 -3.57 -2.65 8.62
C ASN A 216 -3.76 -2.38 7.11
N PHE A 217 -2.75 -1.86 6.41
CA PHE A 217 -2.74 -1.72 4.95
C PHE A 217 -1.36 -2.09 4.40
N PRO A 218 -0.96 -3.38 4.43
CA PRO A 218 0.40 -3.81 4.14
C PRO A 218 0.87 -3.31 2.78
N LEU A 219 0.10 -3.58 1.72
CA LEU A 219 0.48 -3.21 0.37
C LEU A 219 0.40 -1.70 0.08
N LEU A 220 -0.57 -0.99 0.67
CA LEU A 220 -0.67 0.45 0.49
C LEU A 220 0.48 1.19 1.20
N MET A 221 0.84 0.73 2.41
CA MET A 221 1.98 1.24 3.16
C MET A 221 3.30 0.92 2.47
N TYR A 222 3.41 -0.26 1.87
CA TYR A 222 4.53 -0.62 1.00
C TYR A 222 4.67 0.42 -0.13
N ALA A 223 3.58 0.70 -0.85
CA ALA A 223 3.58 1.63 -1.99
C ALA A 223 3.95 3.06 -1.59
N TRP A 224 3.40 3.56 -0.48
CA TRP A 224 3.70 4.91 0.04
C TRP A 224 5.14 5.12 0.47
N LYS A 225 5.88 4.05 0.81
CA LYS A 225 7.27 4.16 1.23
C LYS A 225 8.25 3.84 0.11
N ILE A 226 8.04 2.75 -0.64
CA ILE A 226 8.94 2.33 -1.72
C ILE A 226 8.79 3.22 -2.95
N GLY A 227 7.56 3.60 -3.32
CA GLY A 227 7.31 4.47 -4.46
C GLY A 227 8.16 5.75 -4.49
N PRO A 228 8.09 6.61 -3.46
CA PRO A 228 8.90 7.82 -3.43
C PRO A 228 10.40 7.55 -3.24
N ALA A 229 10.78 6.52 -2.48
CA ALA A 229 12.19 6.17 -2.26
C ALA A 229 12.88 5.76 -3.57
N LEU A 230 12.22 4.93 -4.38
CA LEU A 230 12.74 4.52 -5.68
C LEU A 230 12.74 5.65 -6.70
N ALA A 231 11.69 6.47 -6.73
CA ALA A 231 11.63 7.62 -7.66
C ALA A 231 12.79 8.61 -7.43
N THR A 232 13.13 8.83 -6.15
CA THR A 232 14.26 9.68 -5.75
C THR A 232 15.63 9.02 -5.91
N GLY A 233 15.70 7.71 -6.17
CA GLY A 233 16.95 6.98 -6.39
C GLY A 233 17.60 6.39 -5.13
N ASN A 234 16.87 6.29 -4.02
CA ASN A 234 17.34 5.63 -2.80
C ASN A 234 17.33 4.10 -2.95
N ALA A 235 18.14 3.44 -2.12
CA ALA A 235 18.03 2.01 -1.85
C ALA A 235 17.20 1.80 -0.57
N VAL A 236 16.51 0.67 -0.45
CA VAL A 236 15.54 0.39 0.61
C VAL A 236 15.81 -0.96 1.26
N VAL A 237 15.76 -0.97 2.59
CA VAL A 237 15.60 -2.17 3.41
C VAL A 237 14.26 -2.06 4.12
N MET A 238 13.31 -2.92 3.77
CA MET A 238 11.96 -2.88 4.33
C MET A 238 11.68 -4.08 5.21
N LYS A 239 11.06 -3.80 6.37
CA LYS A 239 10.50 -4.77 7.28
C LYS A 239 8.97 -4.69 7.25
N PRO A 240 8.26 -5.67 6.64
CA PRO A 240 6.81 -5.78 6.75
C PRO A 240 6.39 -6.24 8.15
N ALA A 241 5.14 -6.00 8.53
CA ALA A 241 4.59 -6.51 9.78
C ALA A 241 4.62 -8.05 9.78
N GLU A 242 4.94 -8.65 10.93
CA GLU A 242 5.01 -10.10 11.10
C GLU A 242 3.66 -10.78 10.85
N LEU A 243 2.55 -10.06 11.02
CA LEU A 243 1.21 -10.58 10.76
C LEU A 243 0.84 -10.63 9.27
N THR A 244 1.51 -9.83 8.42
CA THR A 244 1.12 -9.67 7.00
C THR A 244 2.33 -9.57 6.06
N PRO A 245 3.26 -10.55 6.05
CA PRO A 245 4.47 -10.48 5.24
C PRO A 245 4.27 -10.89 3.77
N LEU A 246 3.22 -11.63 3.42
CA LEU A 246 3.16 -12.39 2.17
C LEU A 246 3.04 -11.50 0.92
N SER A 247 2.17 -10.50 0.98
CA SER A 247 1.94 -9.60 -0.15
C SER A 247 3.18 -8.78 -0.49
N ALA A 248 3.90 -8.28 0.53
CA ALA A 248 5.14 -7.53 0.37
C ALA A 248 6.21 -8.35 -0.35
N LEU A 249 6.41 -9.61 0.08
CA LEU A 249 7.37 -10.52 -0.57
C LEU A 249 7.01 -10.78 -2.05
N TYR A 250 5.73 -11.01 -2.33
CA TYR A 250 5.25 -11.26 -3.69
C TYR A 250 5.45 -10.05 -4.60
N VAL A 251 5.03 -8.85 -4.19
CA VAL A 251 5.18 -7.66 -5.06
C VAL A 251 6.62 -7.21 -5.21
N SER A 252 7.50 -7.53 -4.26
CA SER A 252 8.93 -7.27 -4.42
C SER A 252 9.59 -8.18 -5.47
N ASN A 253 9.09 -9.40 -5.68
CA ASN A 253 9.50 -10.21 -6.83
C ASN A 253 9.15 -9.52 -8.16
N LEU A 254 7.94 -8.96 -8.27
CA LEU A 254 7.50 -8.22 -9.46
C LEU A 254 8.35 -6.97 -9.75
N LEU A 255 8.95 -6.34 -8.73
CA LEU A 255 9.92 -5.25 -8.95
C LEU A 255 11.18 -5.73 -9.68
N HIS A 256 11.69 -6.91 -9.32
CA HIS A 256 12.83 -7.50 -10.03
C HIS A 256 12.46 -7.90 -11.46
N GLU A 257 11.25 -8.43 -11.68
CA GLU A 257 10.73 -8.68 -13.04
C GLU A 257 10.59 -7.39 -13.87
N ALA A 258 10.29 -6.25 -13.23
CA ALA A 258 10.25 -4.93 -13.87
C ALA A 258 11.65 -4.44 -14.29
N GLY A 259 12.73 -5.05 -13.79
CA GLY A 259 14.12 -4.69 -14.09
C GLY A 259 14.81 -3.90 -12.98
N LEU A 260 14.30 -3.94 -11.75
CA LEU A 260 14.97 -3.32 -10.62
C LEU A 260 16.33 -4.00 -10.35
N PRO A 261 17.43 -3.24 -10.27
CA PRO A 261 18.73 -3.82 -9.96
C PRO A 261 18.75 -4.58 -8.62
N PRO A 262 19.53 -5.66 -8.51
CA PRO A 262 19.73 -6.38 -7.27
C PRO A 262 20.18 -5.46 -6.14
N GLY A 263 19.61 -5.65 -4.95
CA GLY A 263 20.00 -4.93 -3.73
C GLY A 263 19.34 -3.56 -3.56
N VAL A 264 18.67 -3.02 -4.57
CA VAL A 264 17.97 -1.73 -4.44
C VAL A 264 16.77 -1.81 -3.49
N VAL A 265 16.03 -2.93 -3.52
CA VAL A 265 14.99 -3.24 -2.54
C VAL A 265 15.33 -4.57 -1.89
N ASN A 266 15.36 -4.58 -0.56
CA ASN A 266 15.54 -5.79 0.23
C ASN A 266 14.38 -5.87 1.22
N ILE A 267 13.74 -7.04 1.31
CA ILE A 267 12.62 -7.29 2.23
C ILE A 267 13.08 -8.31 3.27
N ILE A 268 13.03 -7.90 4.53
CA ILE A 268 13.40 -8.73 5.68
C ILE A 268 12.20 -8.91 6.59
N THR A 269 11.75 -10.15 6.75
CA THR A 269 10.62 -10.53 7.61
C THR A 269 11.11 -10.89 9.00
N GLY A 270 10.38 -10.51 10.04
CA GLY A 270 10.74 -10.83 11.43
C GLY A 270 9.97 -9.96 12.42
N PHE A 271 10.31 -10.06 13.69
CA PHE A 271 9.59 -9.32 14.74
C PHE A 271 10.06 -7.86 14.87
N GLY A 272 9.16 -6.99 15.33
CA GLY A 272 9.47 -5.58 15.56
C GLY A 272 10.60 -5.37 16.60
N ALA A 273 10.62 -6.16 17.67
CA ALA A 273 11.61 -6.03 18.74
C ALA A 273 13.04 -6.42 18.32
N THR A 274 13.19 -7.28 17.32
CA THR A 274 14.49 -7.75 16.82
C THR A 274 14.89 -6.99 15.57
N VAL A 275 14.19 -7.25 14.46
CA VAL A 275 14.50 -6.68 13.14
C VAL A 275 14.12 -5.21 13.06
N GLY A 276 12.94 -4.85 13.60
CA GLY A 276 12.49 -3.46 13.58
C GLY A 276 13.38 -2.53 14.40
N ALA A 277 13.74 -2.94 15.63
CA ALA A 277 14.67 -2.20 16.48
C ALA A 277 16.07 -2.15 15.86
N GLY A 278 16.59 -3.28 15.37
CA GLY A 278 17.88 -3.34 14.70
C GLY A 278 17.95 -2.39 13.51
N LEU A 279 16.93 -2.38 12.64
CA LEU A 279 16.87 -1.50 11.47
C LEU A 279 16.78 -0.02 11.88
N ALA A 280 16.10 0.30 12.99
CA ALA A 280 15.98 1.66 13.50
C ALA A 280 17.28 2.19 14.12
N SER A 281 18.14 1.31 14.65
CA SER A 281 19.43 1.66 15.26
C SER A 281 20.65 1.39 14.39
N HIS A 282 20.47 0.91 13.15
CA HIS A 282 21.57 0.51 12.30
C HIS A 282 22.36 1.72 11.81
N MET A 283 23.69 1.72 12.02
CA MET A 283 24.54 2.88 11.75
C MET A 283 24.69 3.21 10.26
N ASP A 284 24.60 2.21 9.38
CA ASP A 284 24.67 2.41 7.92
C ASP A 284 23.30 2.66 7.25
N VAL A 285 22.26 2.98 8.03
CA VAL A 285 20.95 3.39 7.50
C VAL A 285 20.82 4.91 7.62
N ASP A 286 20.72 5.60 6.49
CA ASP A 286 20.73 7.06 6.43
C ASP A 286 19.39 7.69 6.81
N LYS A 287 18.29 6.93 6.62
CA LYS A 287 16.94 7.39 6.93
C LYS A 287 16.06 6.24 7.38
N VAL A 288 15.37 6.43 8.50
CA VAL A 288 14.32 5.51 8.97
C VAL A 288 12.94 6.11 8.73
N MET A 289 12.01 5.30 8.23
CA MET A 289 10.62 5.68 8.09
C MET A 289 9.70 4.61 8.68
N LEU A 290 9.07 4.91 9.81
CA LEU A 290 8.10 4.06 10.48
C LEU A 290 6.72 4.72 10.52
N PHE A 291 5.66 3.91 10.58
CA PHE A 291 4.29 4.37 10.84
C PHE A 291 3.88 3.84 12.22
N LEU A 292 3.57 4.75 13.15
CA LEU A 292 3.30 4.41 14.57
C LEU A 292 1.80 4.28 14.85
N SER A 293 1.46 3.42 15.82
CA SER A 293 0.09 3.20 16.30
C SER A 293 -0.60 4.44 16.89
N ILE A 294 0.16 5.47 17.28
CA ILE A 294 -0.41 6.76 17.74
C ILE A 294 -1.32 7.41 16.68
N PHE A 295 -1.14 7.08 15.39
CA PHE A 295 -1.98 7.60 14.33
C PHE A 295 -3.38 6.94 14.24
N LEU A 296 -3.56 5.74 14.81
CA LEU A 296 -4.86 5.05 14.79
C LEU A 296 -5.82 5.60 15.86
N PHE A 297 -5.30 6.17 16.95
CA PHE A 297 -6.13 6.79 17.97
C PHE A 297 -6.70 8.14 17.53
N PHE A 298 -6.01 8.86 16.63
CA PHE A 298 -6.46 10.18 16.16
C PHE A 298 -7.42 10.15 14.95
N LEU A 299 -7.48 9.03 14.22
CA LEU A 299 -8.38 8.88 13.06
C LEU A 299 -9.75 8.27 13.41
N LEU A 300 -9.92 7.78 14.64
CA LEU A 300 -11.20 7.29 15.16
C LEU A 300 -11.87 8.25 16.14
N ASP A 301 -11.26 9.40 16.42
CA ASP A 301 -11.74 10.44 17.34
C ASP A 301 -11.85 11.83 16.67
N VAL A 302 -12.19 11.86 15.36
CA VAL A 302 -12.65 13.08 14.64
C VAL A 302 -13.89 12.78 13.83
#